data_AF-A0A8T5JGK7-F1
#
_entry.id   AF-A0A8T5JGK7-F1
#
_cell.length_a   1.000
_cell.length_b   1.000
_cell.length_c   1.000
_cell.angle_alpha   90.00
_cell.angle_beta   90.00
_cell.angle_gamma   90.00
#
_symmetry.space_group_name_H-M   'P 1'
#
loop_
_entity.id
_entity.type
_entity.pdbx_description
1 polymer ?
#
loop_
_entity_poly.entity_id
_entity_poly.type
_entity_poly.pdbx_seq_one_letter_code
_entity_poly.pdbx_strand_id
1 'polypeptide(L)'
;MAFNVVRVLEIEPGAELDGTVYDQWVKIGYKEYSLSLFDMNMLVYEKAAGDYHEISIGVMFTELEEEEGPMMANRNMFRGRVVAVAKENGFFEHVVDLDGLKVILSDHEEHKIGASLRFKARLDLLDFRGAVGGWKNI
;
A
#
# COMPACT_ATOMS: atom_id res chain seq x y z
N MET A 1 -9.12 -6.31 7.61
CA MET A 1 -8.67 -5.57 6.41
C MET A 1 -8.76 -4.07 6.68
N ALA A 2 -7.65 -3.34 6.51
CA ALA A 2 -7.55 -1.90 6.78
C ALA A 2 -7.67 -1.10 5.48
N PHE A 3 -8.47 -0.04 5.50
CA PHE A 3 -8.71 0.82 4.33
C PHE A 3 -8.29 2.26 4.58
N ASN A 4 -7.89 2.93 3.52
CA ASN A 4 -7.53 4.33 3.47
C ASN A 4 -8.37 5.05 2.43
N VAL A 5 -8.91 6.22 2.78
CA VAL A 5 -9.47 7.13 1.77
C VAL A 5 -8.33 8.01 1.26
N VAL A 6 -7.96 7.86 0.00
CA VAL A 6 -6.85 8.59 -0.62
C VAL A 6 -7.31 9.24 -1.93
N ARG A 7 -6.60 10.27 -2.37
CA ARG A 7 -6.79 10.80 -3.72
C ARG A 7 -5.90 10.03 -4.68
N VAL A 8 -6.44 9.54 -5.79
CA VAL A 8 -5.62 9.00 -6.88
C VAL A 8 -5.12 10.18 -7.71
N LEU A 9 -3.80 10.32 -7.83
CA LEU A 9 -3.17 11.43 -8.54
C LEU A 9 -2.90 11.06 -10.00
N GLU A 10 -2.37 9.86 -10.20
CA GLU A 10 -1.85 9.39 -11.49
C GLU A 10 -1.85 7.87 -11.51
N ILE A 11 -2.04 7.29 -12.69
CA ILE A 11 -1.95 5.86 -12.94
C ILE A 11 -1.02 5.71 -14.13
N GLU A 12 0.10 5.04 -13.92
CA GLU A 12 1.12 4.80 -14.94
C GLU A 12 1.10 3.31 -15.31
N PRO A 13 0.96 2.96 -16.60
CA PRO A 13 1.09 1.56 -17.02
C PRO A 13 2.52 1.07 -16.75
N GLY A 14 2.65 -0.17 -16.31
CA GLY A 14 3.94 -0.80 -16.10
C GLY A 14 4.30 -1.72 -17.27
N ALA A 15 4.44 -3.02 -17.02
CA ALA A 15 4.80 -3.98 -18.06
C ALA A 15 3.72 -4.10 -19.15
N GLU A 16 4.09 -3.92 -20.41
CA GLU A 16 3.22 -4.04 -21.58
C GLU A 16 3.80 -5.03 -22.60
N LEU A 17 2.97 -5.94 -23.11
CA LEU A 17 3.28 -6.84 -24.23
C LEU A 17 2.13 -6.82 -25.24
N ASP A 18 2.43 -6.55 -26.51
CA ASP A 18 1.47 -6.55 -27.61
C ASP A 18 0.21 -5.69 -27.35
N GLY A 19 0.37 -4.53 -26.70
CA GLY A 19 -0.72 -3.61 -26.36
C GLY A 19 -1.54 -4.02 -25.12
N THR A 20 -1.13 -5.08 -24.42
CA THR A 20 -1.73 -5.55 -23.17
C THR A 20 -0.81 -5.16 -22.02
N VAL A 21 -1.32 -4.35 -21.08
CA VAL A 21 -0.65 -4.04 -19.82
C VAL A 21 -0.87 -5.21 -18.86
N TYR A 22 0.09 -5.50 -17.99
CA TYR A 22 0.02 -6.59 -16.99
C TYR A 22 0.12 -6.10 -15.55
N ASP A 23 0.69 -4.92 -15.35
CA ASP A 23 0.79 -4.27 -14.05
C ASP A 23 0.78 -2.75 -14.22
N GLN A 24 0.58 -2.03 -13.13
CA GLN A 24 0.57 -0.58 -13.13
C GLN A 24 1.07 0.00 -11.82
N TRP A 25 1.49 1.26 -11.89
CA TRP A 25 1.81 2.07 -10.72
C TRP A 25 0.68 3.07 -10.49
N VAL A 26 0.13 3.04 -9.28
CA VAL A 26 -0.93 3.95 -8.85
C VAL A 26 -0.31 4.95 -7.89
N LYS A 27 -0.22 6.20 -8.31
CA LYS A 27 0.28 7.28 -7.48
C LYS A 27 -0.88 7.88 -6.70
N ILE A 28 -0.77 7.86 -5.39
CA ILE A 28 -1.77 8.38 -4.47
C ILE A 28 -1.27 9.64 -3.77
N GLY A 29 -2.20 10.49 -3.37
CA GLY A 29 -2.00 11.63 -2.50
C GLY A 29 -2.71 11.40 -1.17
N TYR A 30 -1.98 11.59 -0.08
CA TYR A 30 -2.50 11.51 1.27
C TYR A 30 -1.81 12.56 2.16
N LYS A 31 -2.58 13.52 2.69
CA LYS A 31 -2.05 14.72 3.36
C LYS A 31 -0.99 15.40 2.48
N GLU A 32 0.20 15.72 3.02
CA GLU A 32 1.35 16.22 2.27
C GLU A 32 2.16 15.15 1.52
N TYR A 33 1.84 13.87 1.68
CA TYR A 33 2.59 12.77 1.07
C TYR A 33 2.04 12.38 -0.30
N SER A 34 2.95 11.96 -1.17
CA SER A 34 2.63 11.24 -2.40
C SER A 34 3.39 9.92 -2.44
N LEU A 35 2.66 8.84 -2.69
CA LEU A 35 3.20 7.48 -2.66
C LEU A 35 2.82 6.74 -3.94
N SER A 36 3.73 5.91 -4.43
CA SER A 36 3.48 5.02 -5.57
C SER A 36 3.19 3.61 -5.06
N LEU A 37 2.04 3.08 -5.44
CA LEU A 37 1.60 1.72 -5.12
C LEU A 37 1.71 0.85 -6.37
N PHE A 38 2.25 -0.34 -6.24
CA PHE A 38 2.30 -1.31 -7.33
C PHE A 38 1.02 -2.14 -7.35
N ASP A 39 0.32 -2.16 -8.48
CA ASP A 39 -0.87 -2.96 -8.71
C ASP A 39 -0.59 -4.02 -9.77
N MET A 40 -0.35 -5.24 -9.31
CA MET A 40 -0.04 -6.39 -10.18
C MET A 40 -1.26 -6.95 -10.92
N ASN A 41 -2.48 -6.58 -10.51
CA ASN A 41 -3.71 -7.16 -11.06
C ASN A 41 -4.47 -6.17 -11.97
N MET A 42 -3.95 -4.95 -12.12
CA MET A 42 -4.56 -3.84 -12.85
C MET A 42 -6.02 -3.56 -12.45
N LEU A 43 -6.29 -3.57 -11.15
CA LEU A 43 -7.62 -3.33 -10.59
C LEU A 43 -8.04 -1.86 -10.71
N VAL A 44 -7.08 -0.93 -10.84
CA VAL A 44 -7.35 0.51 -10.96
C VAL A 44 -7.45 0.95 -12.41
N TYR A 45 -8.42 1.80 -12.72
CA TYR A 45 -8.70 2.30 -14.06
C TYR A 45 -8.24 3.75 -14.20
N GLU A 46 -7.77 4.14 -15.39
CA GLU A 46 -7.27 5.50 -15.68
C GLU A 46 -8.19 6.63 -15.20
N LYS A 47 -9.51 6.45 -15.34
CA LYS A 47 -10.49 7.47 -14.94
C LYS A 47 -10.65 7.61 -13.42
N ALA A 48 -10.03 6.75 -12.61
CA ALA A 48 -9.95 6.95 -11.16
C ALA A 48 -9.04 8.14 -10.81
N ALA A 49 -8.12 8.51 -11.71
CA ALA A 49 -7.22 9.63 -11.50
C ALA A 49 -8.01 10.94 -11.33
N GLY A 50 -7.71 11.66 -10.26
CA GLY A 50 -8.38 12.89 -9.86
C GLY A 50 -9.35 12.71 -8.68
N ASP A 51 -9.89 11.51 -8.49
CA ASP A 51 -10.95 11.21 -7.52
C ASP A 51 -10.42 10.58 -6.22
N TYR A 52 -11.30 10.53 -5.21
CA TYR A 52 -11.04 9.90 -3.92
C TYR A 52 -11.58 8.47 -3.89
N HIS A 53 -10.75 7.55 -3.41
CA HIS A 53 -11.07 6.12 -3.36
C HIS A 53 -10.65 5.49 -2.04
N GLU A 54 -11.38 4.45 -1.65
CA GLU A 54 -11.01 3.57 -0.55
C GLU A 54 -10.07 2.47 -1.06
N ILE A 55 -8.87 2.38 -0.49
CA ILE A 55 -7.85 1.41 -0.90
C ILE A 55 -7.26 0.66 0.29
N SER A 56 -6.87 -0.59 0.05
CA SER A 56 -6.09 -1.40 0.97
C SER A 56 -4.67 -1.55 0.45
N ILE A 57 -3.69 -1.29 1.30
CA ILE A 57 -2.26 -1.25 0.93
C ILE A 57 -1.52 -2.33 1.71
N GLY A 58 -0.80 -3.18 0.99
CA GLY A 58 0.13 -4.17 1.50
C GLY A 58 1.57 -3.69 1.40
N VAL A 59 2.45 -4.30 2.16
CA VAL A 59 3.87 -3.98 2.22
C VAL A 59 4.68 -5.23 1.95
N MET A 60 5.55 -5.17 0.94
CA MET A 60 6.61 -6.15 0.75
C MET A 60 7.93 -5.51 1.18
N PHE A 61 8.35 -5.80 2.41
CA PHE A 61 9.57 -5.22 2.98
C PHE A 61 10.82 -6.02 2.62
N THR A 62 11.94 -5.31 2.53
CA THR A 62 13.28 -5.90 2.37
C THR A 62 14.15 -5.72 3.61
N GLU A 63 13.80 -4.74 4.44
CA GLU A 63 14.48 -4.41 5.69
C GLU A 63 13.39 -4.01 6.72
N LEU A 64 13.48 -4.51 7.94
CA LEU A 64 12.54 -4.23 9.03
C LEU A 64 13.30 -4.17 10.36
N GLU A 65 13.08 -3.09 11.11
CA GLU A 65 13.71 -2.83 12.40
C GLU A 65 12.69 -2.22 13.36
N GLU A 66 12.73 -2.61 14.64
CA GLU A 66 12.03 -1.87 15.70
C GLU A 66 12.85 -0.64 16.09
N GLU A 67 12.36 0.55 15.74
CA GLU A 67 13.09 1.81 15.96
C GLU A 67 12.10 2.94 16.30
N GLU A 68 12.36 3.66 17.39
CA GLU A 68 11.57 4.85 17.74
C GLU A 68 11.87 6.03 16.82
N GLY A 69 10.86 6.88 16.62
CA GLY A 69 11.01 8.23 16.08
C GLY A 69 9.81 8.68 15.26
N PRO A 70 9.95 9.75 14.47
CA PRO A 70 8.80 10.37 13.81
C PRO A 70 8.24 9.47 12.71
N MET A 71 6.91 9.45 12.58
CA MET A 71 6.24 8.77 11.47
C MET A 71 6.72 9.37 10.15
N MET A 72 6.92 8.49 9.17
CA MET A 72 7.54 8.89 7.91
C MET A 72 7.04 8.00 6.78
N ALA A 73 6.78 8.62 5.63
CA ALA A 73 6.72 7.94 4.35
C ALA A 73 7.58 8.73 3.37
N ASN A 74 8.79 8.22 3.09
CA ASN A 74 9.76 8.89 2.22
C ASN A 74 10.36 7.87 1.24
N ARG A 75 10.01 8.00 -0.03
CA ARG A 75 10.37 7.03 -1.08
C ARG A 75 9.89 5.63 -0.69
N ASN A 76 10.82 4.70 -0.47
CA ASN A 76 10.57 3.34 -0.05
C ASN A 76 10.87 3.11 1.43
N MET A 77 11.18 4.15 2.19
CA MET A 77 11.41 4.09 3.63
C MET A 77 10.17 4.58 4.37
N PHE A 78 9.72 3.76 5.31
CA PHE A 78 8.52 4.00 6.09
C PHE A 78 8.83 3.84 7.57
N ARG A 79 8.14 4.63 8.40
CA ARG A 79 8.12 4.47 9.84
C ARG A 79 6.71 4.64 10.37
N GLY A 80 6.29 3.70 11.19
CA GLY A 80 4.93 3.60 11.70
C GLY A 80 4.81 2.97 13.07
N ARG A 81 3.58 2.95 13.58
CA ARG A 81 3.23 2.20 14.80
C ARG A 81 2.28 1.06 14.49
N VAL A 82 2.54 -0.11 15.06
CA VAL A 82 1.59 -1.24 14.99
C VAL A 82 0.34 -0.89 15.78
N VAL A 83 -0.83 -0.91 15.13
CA VAL A 83 -2.13 -0.61 15.74
C VAL A 83 -3.05 -1.81 15.85
N ALA A 84 -2.80 -2.87 15.07
CA ALA A 84 -3.52 -4.13 15.17
C ALA A 84 -2.62 -5.28 14.70
N VAL A 85 -2.86 -6.48 15.26
CA VAL A 85 -2.17 -7.72 14.89
C VAL A 85 -3.20 -8.83 14.78
N ALA A 86 -3.14 -9.59 13.69
CA ALA A 86 -3.94 -10.80 13.49
C ALA A 86 -3.00 -11.95 13.12
N LYS A 87 -3.28 -13.15 13.64
CA LYS A 87 -2.53 -14.36 13.29
C LYS A 87 -3.32 -15.16 12.27
N GLU A 88 -2.75 -15.34 11.08
CA GLU A 88 -3.38 -16.07 9.98
C GLU A 88 -2.37 -17.01 9.33
N ASN A 89 -2.73 -18.28 9.16
CA ASN A 89 -1.97 -19.27 8.40
C ASN A 89 -0.47 -19.40 8.75
N GLY A 90 -0.10 -19.17 10.02
CA GLY A 90 1.29 -19.24 10.46
C GLY A 90 2.11 -17.95 10.27
N PHE A 91 1.44 -16.88 9.86
CA PHE A 91 1.98 -15.52 9.77
C PHE A 91 1.22 -14.59 10.72
N PHE A 92 1.81 -13.42 10.96
CA PHE A 92 1.22 -12.30 11.65
C PHE A 92 1.01 -11.17 10.65
N GLU A 93 -0.25 -10.77 10.47
CA GLU A 93 -0.61 -9.54 9.77
C GLU A 93 -0.67 -8.39 10.75
N HIS A 94 0.18 -7.39 10.51
CA HIS A 94 0.29 -6.17 11.30
C HIS A 94 -0.34 -5.03 10.50
N VAL A 95 -1.27 -4.31 11.12
CA VAL A 95 -1.68 -3.00 10.60
C VAL A 95 -0.75 -1.97 11.19
N VAL A 96 0.01 -1.30 10.32
CA VAL A 96 0.97 -0.26 10.70
C VAL A 96 0.44 1.10 10.27
N ASP A 97 0.33 2.01 11.22
CA ASP A 97 -0.11 3.40 11.00
C ASP A 97 1.10 4.30 10.75
N LEU A 98 1.14 4.89 9.55
CA LEU A 98 2.17 5.80 9.02
C LEU A 98 1.65 7.24 9.02
N ASP A 99 1.27 7.76 10.19
CA ASP A 99 0.61 9.07 10.32
C ASP A 99 -0.80 9.10 9.67
N GLY A 100 -1.66 8.19 10.08
CA GLY A 100 -3.04 8.04 9.64
C GLY A 100 -3.23 7.21 8.37
N LEU A 101 -2.16 7.00 7.60
CA LEU A 101 -2.15 6.05 6.49
C LEU A 101 -1.83 4.65 7.03
N LYS A 102 -2.76 3.70 6.87
CA LYS A 102 -2.64 2.34 7.38
C LYS A 102 -2.14 1.41 6.28
N VAL A 103 -1.09 0.67 6.57
CA VAL A 103 -0.54 -0.35 5.66
C VAL A 103 -0.52 -1.71 6.35
N ILE A 104 -0.63 -2.77 5.56
CA ILE A 104 -0.65 -4.16 6.03
C ILE A 104 0.73 -4.77 5.79
N LEU A 105 1.36 -5.25 6.85
CA LEU A 105 2.66 -5.91 6.84
C LEU A 105 2.50 -7.35 7.33
N SER A 106 2.92 -8.33 6.55
CA SER A 106 2.91 -9.74 6.94
C SER A 106 4.31 -10.21 7.30
N ASP A 107 4.46 -10.83 8.47
CA ASP A 107 5.74 -11.39 8.94
C ASP A 107 5.52 -12.73 9.65
N HIS A 108 6.55 -13.54 9.79
CA HIS A 108 6.58 -14.73 10.64
C HIS A 108 6.77 -14.39 12.12
N GLU A 109 7.35 -13.23 12.42
CA GLU A 109 7.52 -12.73 13.78
C GLU A 109 6.36 -11.83 14.21
N GLU A 110 6.03 -11.84 15.50
CA GLU A 110 4.97 -10.98 16.06
C GLU A 110 5.58 -9.67 16.56
N HIS A 111 5.16 -8.55 15.95
CA HIS A 111 5.42 -7.21 16.45
C HIS A 111 4.21 -6.71 17.24
N LYS A 112 4.40 -6.43 18.52
CA LYS A 112 3.30 -6.10 19.43
C LYS A 112 2.62 -4.79 19.04
N ILE A 113 1.31 -4.70 19.32
CA ILE A 113 0.58 -3.43 19.26
C ILE A 113 1.31 -2.37 20.09
N GLY A 114 1.54 -1.21 19.49
CA GLY A 114 2.30 -0.10 20.07
C GLY A 114 3.77 -0.06 19.64
N ALA A 115 4.33 -1.14 19.11
CA ALA A 115 5.70 -1.16 18.59
C ALA A 115 5.88 -0.15 17.45
N SER A 116 7.02 0.52 17.42
CA SER A 116 7.42 1.41 16.34
C SER A 116 8.32 0.68 15.38
N LEU A 117 7.88 0.57 14.13
CA LEU A 117 8.58 -0.15 13.07
C LEU A 117 9.13 0.84 12.06
N ARG A 118 10.39 0.69 11.69
CA ARG A 118 10.98 1.27 10.49
C ARG A 118 11.21 0.16 9.49
N PHE A 119 10.76 0.37 8.26
CA PHE A 119 10.92 -0.61 7.20
C PHE A 119 11.20 0.02 5.85
N LYS A 120 11.94 -0.71 5.03
CA LYS A 120 12.16 -0.41 3.62
C LYS A 120 11.30 -1.35 2.80
N ALA A 121 10.44 -0.84 1.93
CA ALA A 121 9.48 -1.69 1.23
C ALA A 121 8.98 -1.12 -0.09
N ARG A 122 8.40 -2.01 -0.89
CA ARG A 122 7.45 -1.66 -1.94
C ARG A 122 6.04 -1.70 -1.35
N LEU A 123 5.21 -0.70 -1.68
CA LEU A 123 3.80 -0.70 -1.34
C LEU A 123 3.02 -1.36 -2.46
N ASP A 124 2.21 -2.36 -2.13
CA ASP A 124 1.40 -3.12 -3.07
C ASP A 124 -0.08 -2.76 -2.86
N LEU A 125 -0.81 -2.58 -3.96
CA LEU A 125 -2.25 -2.41 -3.91
C LEU A 125 -2.92 -3.77 -3.74
N LEU A 126 -3.64 -3.95 -2.63
CA LEU A 126 -4.34 -5.21 -2.32
C LEU A 126 -5.81 -5.18 -2.73
N ASP A 127 -6.48 -4.04 -2.50
CA ASP A 127 -7.89 -3.85 -2.82
C ASP A 127 -8.14 -2.38 -3.19
N PHE A 128 -9.06 -2.17 -4.12
CA PHE A 128 -9.48 -0.86 -4.60
C PHE A 128 -11.00 -0.82 -4.73
N ARG A 129 -11.66 -0.05 -3.86
CA ARG A 129 -13.13 0.02 -3.80
C ARG A 129 -13.68 1.22 -4.52
N GLY A 130 -14.85 1.02 -5.13
CA GLY A 130 -15.54 2.05 -5.91
C GLY A 130 -14.96 2.26 -7.31
N ALA A 131 -14.04 1.40 -7.76
CA ALA A 131 -13.69 1.33 -9.18
C ALA A 131 -14.77 0.64 -10.01
N VAL A 132 -15.17 1.29 -11.11
CA VAL A 132 -16.09 0.72 -12.09
C VAL A 132 -15.54 0.95 -13.50
N GLY A 133 -15.25 -0.14 -14.22
CA GLY A 133 -14.57 -0.10 -15.53
C GLY A 133 -13.08 -0.39 -15.40
N GLY A 134 -12.43 -0.79 -16.50
CA GLY A 134 -11.05 -1.26 -16.46
C GLY A 134 -10.27 -1.01 -17.74
N TRP A 135 -8.95 -0.99 -17.58
CA TRP A 135 -8.03 -1.50 -18.59
C TRP A 135 -8.30 -3.00 -18.70
N LYS A 136 -8.62 -3.49 -19.90
CA LYS A 136 -9.00 -4.90 -20.06
C LYS A 136 -7.80 -5.80 -19.72
N ASN A 137 -7.96 -6.65 -18.70
CA ASN A 137 -7.26 -7.94 -18.66
C ASN A 137 -7.79 -8.75 -19.86
N ILE A 138 -6.98 -8.91 -20.90
CA ILE A 138 -7.27 -9.84 -22.01
C ILE A 138 -6.53 -11.14 -21.73
#